data_AF-A0A847GH02-F1
#
_entry.id   AF-A0A847GH02-F1
#
_cell.length_a   1.000
_cell.length_b   1.000
_cell.length_c   1.000
_cell.angle_alpha   90.00
_cell.angle_beta   90.00
_cell.angle_gamma   90.00
#
_symmetry.space_group_name_H-M   'P 1'
#
loop_
_entity.id
_entity.type
_entity.pdbx_description
1 polymer ?
#
loop_
_entity_poly.entity_id
_entity_poly.type
_entity_poly.pdbx_seq_one_letter_code
_entity_poly.pdbx_strand_id
1 'polypeptide(L)'
;MRYRILACLAISFSPMLVPAAEPIPIHSPGFPPSTLDAEGRLVEDWGSLGVTLRGEGVVGGPTVLQAVKLDGVIPAARAATNRGAVRLIHTAFRAPAFPSGVDVLTVRVEEARGRPAEVMLGLDLPARAAIGLRTVRLGGRVVLTLPDESRANRPLRDWGYCDEATSLPGWAKPAVKCDPAFRNIRAGMGGVPIVYRFAVEPKNAATVVLGWCESHWAEAGQRPLSCRVEGAAAQTVDPVGKWGQHQPGTLLFAARDENGDGKLEVVVRAAPGARDRNPILNAIWIFPAGESPNLERLLSGDLSPSAARYVDAGGENDQSVYPPGKLEYRIALPAGGAQELSLFVACPDSSAPLPDTSTWTAATLRRAALDVWLAWPLN
;
A
#
# COMPACT_ATOMS: atom_id res chain seq x y z
N MET A 1 -17.40 78.10 -22.28
CA MET A 1 -17.42 77.03 -21.27
C MET A 1 -18.71 76.22 -21.42
N ARG A 2 -18.63 75.00 -21.93
CA ARG A 2 -19.72 74.02 -21.96
C ARG A 2 -19.15 72.71 -21.40
N TYR A 3 -19.66 72.24 -20.27
CA TYR A 3 -19.29 70.94 -19.71
C TYR A 3 -20.32 69.88 -20.16
N ARG A 4 -19.83 68.81 -20.79
CA ARG A 4 -20.57 67.58 -21.07
C ARG A 4 -20.30 66.59 -19.92
N ILE A 5 -21.35 66.09 -19.29
CA ILE A 5 -21.27 64.99 -18.31
C ILE A 5 -21.48 63.68 -19.08
N LEU A 6 -20.47 62.81 -19.05
CA LEU A 6 -20.53 61.44 -19.54
C LEU A 6 -21.03 60.54 -18.40
N ALA A 7 -22.14 59.84 -18.60
CA ALA A 7 -22.63 58.82 -17.69
C ALA A 7 -22.07 57.45 -18.12
N CYS A 8 -21.20 56.86 -17.30
CA CYS A 8 -20.75 55.49 -17.46
C CYS A 8 -21.77 54.54 -16.81
N LEU A 9 -22.39 53.68 -17.61
CA LEU A 9 -23.25 52.60 -17.15
C LEU A 9 -22.35 51.43 -16.67
N ALA A 10 -22.31 51.18 -15.37
CA ALA A 10 -21.65 50.00 -14.80
C ALA A 10 -22.61 48.80 -14.88
N ILE A 11 -22.24 47.80 -15.69
CA ILE A 11 -22.96 46.52 -15.76
C ILE A 11 -22.40 45.63 -14.66
N SER A 12 -23.18 45.47 -13.58
CA SER A 12 -22.87 44.53 -12.49
C SER A 12 -23.12 43.10 -12.97
N PHE A 13 -22.05 42.34 -13.18
CA PHE A 13 -22.12 40.88 -13.34
C PHE A 13 -22.28 40.24 -11.96
N SER A 14 -23.51 39.80 -11.63
CA SER A 14 -23.73 38.90 -10.51
C SER A 14 -23.30 37.48 -10.93
N PRO A 15 -22.32 36.85 -10.26
CA PRO A 15 -22.01 35.45 -10.52
C PRO A 15 -23.21 34.59 -10.11
N MET A 16 -23.76 33.83 -11.05
CA MET A 16 -24.75 32.80 -10.74
C MET A 16 -24.07 31.75 -9.85
N LEU A 17 -24.51 31.65 -8.59
CA LEU A 17 -24.17 30.53 -7.71
C LEU A 17 -24.75 29.25 -8.35
N VAL A 18 -23.88 28.37 -8.84
CA VAL A 18 -24.27 27.01 -9.18
C VAL A 18 -24.50 26.27 -7.86
N PRO A 19 -25.67 25.66 -7.62
CA PRO A 19 -25.92 24.90 -6.40
C PRO A 19 -24.90 23.75 -6.30
N ALA A 20 -24.30 23.59 -5.11
CA ALA A 20 -23.42 22.48 -4.83
C ALA A 20 -24.21 21.16 -4.96
N ALA A 21 -23.61 20.14 -5.59
CA ALA A 21 -24.24 18.84 -5.73
C ALA A 21 -24.50 18.22 -4.34
N GLU A 22 -25.70 17.67 -4.12
CA GLU A 22 -26.02 17.01 -2.85
C GLU A 22 -25.27 15.67 -2.73
N PRO A 23 -24.68 15.36 -1.57
CA PRO A 23 -24.04 14.07 -1.34
C PRO A 23 -25.00 12.89 -1.54
N ILE A 24 -24.50 11.78 -2.08
CA ILE A 24 -25.32 10.58 -2.36
C ILE A 24 -24.99 9.48 -1.37
N PRO A 25 -25.97 8.99 -0.58
CA PRO A 25 -25.75 7.90 0.34
C PRO A 25 -25.64 6.56 -0.39
N ILE A 26 -24.79 5.68 0.13
CA ILE A 26 -24.57 4.33 -0.37
C ILE A 26 -25.05 3.35 0.68
N HIS A 27 -26.10 2.60 0.33
CA HIS A 27 -26.79 1.73 1.27
C HIS A 27 -26.51 0.26 1.01
N SER A 28 -26.52 -0.52 2.09
CA SER A 28 -26.76 -1.96 2.06
C SER A 28 -27.66 -2.31 3.24
N PRO A 29 -28.59 -3.26 3.10
CA PRO A 29 -29.45 -3.66 4.18
C PRO A 29 -28.68 -4.03 5.45
N GLY A 30 -29.17 -3.54 6.60
CA GLY A 30 -28.58 -3.82 7.92
C GLY A 30 -27.32 -3.03 8.28
N PHE A 31 -26.84 -2.12 7.42
CA PHE A 31 -25.61 -1.35 7.66
C PHE A 31 -25.81 0.17 7.55
N PRO A 32 -25.09 0.98 8.36
CA PRO A 32 -25.17 2.44 8.28
C PRO A 32 -24.55 2.96 6.98
N PRO A 33 -25.17 3.87 6.21
CA PRO A 33 -24.70 4.21 4.87
C PRO A 33 -23.35 4.93 4.85
N SER A 34 -22.61 4.74 3.76
CA SER A 34 -21.52 5.64 3.36
C SER A 34 -22.05 6.79 2.53
N THR A 35 -21.18 7.76 2.21
CA THR A 35 -21.56 8.88 1.34
C THR A 35 -20.51 9.12 0.25
N LEU A 36 -20.97 9.36 -0.98
CA LEU A 36 -20.15 9.99 -2.01
C LEU A 36 -20.47 11.49 -2.01
N ASP A 37 -19.49 12.33 -1.65
CA ASP A 37 -19.71 13.78 -1.51
C ASP A 37 -19.77 14.52 -2.86
N ALA A 38 -20.02 15.83 -2.78
CA ALA A 38 -20.17 16.72 -3.95
C ALA A 38 -18.92 16.74 -4.85
N GLU A 39 -17.74 16.49 -4.28
CA GLU A 39 -16.48 16.41 -5.01
C GLU A 39 -16.21 15.01 -5.60
N GLY A 40 -17.05 14.03 -5.26
CA GLY A 40 -16.91 12.64 -5.67
C GLY A 40 -15.93 11.84 -4.81
N ARG A 41 -15.70 12.26 -3.56
CA ARG A 41 -14.92 11.54 -2.55
C ARG A 41 -15.82 10.61 -1.75
N LEU A 42 -15.34 9.40 -1.49
CA LEU A 42 -16.04 8.46 -0.61
C LEU A 42 -15.73 8.84 0.84
N VAL A 43 -16.76 9.03 1.66
CA VAL A 43 -16.67 9.49 3.05
C VAL A 43 -17.13 8.40 4.00
N GLU A 44 -16.29 8.13 5.00
CA GLU A 44 -16.44 7.11 6.04
C GLU A 44 -16.05 7.66 7.43
N ASP A 45 -16.27 6.88 8.48
CA ASP A 45 -15.98 7.25 9.88
C ASP A 45 -14.50 7.59 10.13
N TRP A 46 -13.59 7.00 9.36
CA TRP A 46 -12.15 7.21 9.48
C TRP A 46 -11.61 8.40 8.64
N GLY A 47 -12.42 8.98 7.75
CA GLY A 47 -12.03 10.08 6.87
C GLY A 47 -12.67 10.04 5.48
N SER A 48 -11.96 10.55 4.47
CA SER A 48 -12.41 10.49 3.08
C SER A 48 -11.33 9.93 2.16
N LEU A 49 -11.76 9.32 1.07
CA LEU A 49 -10.96 8.82 -0.03
C LEU A 49 -11.31 9.61 -1.29
N GLY A 50 -10.37 10.45 -1.73
CA GLY A 50 -10.47 11.18 -2.99
C GLY A 50 -9.62 10.57 -4.10
N VAL A 51 -9.89 10.99 -5.33
CA VAL A 51 -9.07 10.64 -6.50
C VAL A 51 -8.68 11.91 -7.24
N THR A 52 -7.40 12.01 -7.58
CA THR A 52 -6.85 13.08 -8.40
C THR A 52 -6.20 12.53 -9.67
N LEU A 53 -6.16 13.37 -10.71
CA LEU A 53 -5.44 13.10 -11.94
C LEU A 53 -4.48 14.25 -12.21
N ARG A 54 -3.29 13.90 -12.70
CA ARG A 54 -2.31 14.85 -13.25
C ARG A 54 -1.66 14.25 -14.49
N GLY A 55 -1.18 15.08 -15.40
CA GLY A 55 -0.57 14.63 -16.65
C GLY A 55 -0.87 15.59 -17.80
N GLU A 56 -0.32 15.30 -18.96
CA GLU A 56 -0.46 16.17 -20.13
C GLU A 56 -1.93 16.25 -20.59
N GLY A 57 -2.45 17.47 -20.69
CA GLY A 57 -3.84 17.72 -21.11
C GLY A 57 -4.89 17.37 -20.07
N VAL A 58 -4.50 17.02 -18.84
CA VAL A 58 -5.42 16.92 -17.70
C VAL A 58 -5.75 18.32 -17.21
N VAL A 59 -7.03 18.68 -17.19
CA VAL A 59 -7.53 19.98 -16.71
C VAL A 59 -8.59 19.80 -15.63
N GLY A 60 -8.83 20.85 -14.84
CA GLY A 60 -9.95 20.89 -13.90
C GLY A 60 -11.29 20.88 -14.64
N GLY A 61 -12.30 20.23 -14.05
CA GLY A 61 -13.65 20.18 -14.58
C GLY A 61 -14.67 19.94 -13.47
N PRO A 62 -15.94 20.30 -13.67
CA PRO A 62 -16.98 20.08 -12.68
C PRO A 62 -17.27 18.59 -12.51
N THR A 63 -17.49 18.15 -11.26
CA THR A 63 -17.94 16.80 -10.95
C THR A 63 -19.46 16.72 -11.11
N VAL A 64 -19.91 15.73 -11.88
CA VAL A 64 -21.33 15.38 -12.00
C VAL A 64 -21.60 14.16 -11.14
N LEU A 65 -22.48 14.31 -10.15
CA LEU A 65 -22.83 13.26 -9.20
C LEU A 65 -24.22 12.69 -9.51
N GLN A 66 -24.36 11.37 -9.49
CA GLN A 66 -25.59 10.67 -9.88
C GLN A 66 -25.81 9.42 -9.02
N ALA A 67 -27.05 9.22 -8.57
CA ALA A 67 -27.49 7.95 -8.01
C ALA A 67 -27.76 7.00 -9.18
N VAL A 68 -27.19 5.81 -9.13
CA VAL A 68 -27.33 4.79 -10.18
C VAL A 68 -27.69 3.46 -9.56
N LYS A 69 -28.27 2.56 -10.37
CA LYS A 69 -28.50 1.16 -9.98
C LYS A 69 -27.58 0.26 -10.78
N LEU A 70 -26.66 -0.42 -10.10
CA LEU A 70 -25.84 -1.47 -10.73
C LEU A 70 -26.68 -2.73 -10.85
N ASP A 71 -26.59 -3.39 -11.99
CA ASP A 71 -27.37 -4.61 -12.30
C ASP A 71 -28.88 -4.43 -12.11
N GLY A 72 -29.36 -3.20 -12.30
CA GLY A 72 -30.77 -2.84 -12.17
C GLY A 72 -31.29 -2.68 -10.73
N VAL A 73 -30.58 -3.18 -9.72
CA VAL A 73 -31.10 -3.23 -8.33
C VAL A 73 -30.15 -2.71 -7.25
N ILE A 74 -28.82 -2.81 -7.41
CA ILE A 74 -27.87 -2.43 -6.37
C ILE A 74 -27.73 -0.90 -6.33
N PRO A 75 -28.11 -0.22 -5.24
CA PRO A 75 -27.90 1.22 -5.10
C PRO A 75 -26.42 1.56 -5.11
N ALA A 76 -26.05 2.53 -5.93
CA ALA A 76 -24.68 3.01 -6.06
C ALA A 76 -24.66 4.52 -6.31
N ALA A 77 -23.53 5.14 -5.98
CA ALA A 77 -23.25 6.53 -6.30
C ALA A 77 -22.18 6.59 -7.39
N ARG A 78 -22.37 7.45 -8.39
CA ARG A 78 -21.41 7.69 -9.46
C ARG A 78 -21.03 9.16 -9.52
N ALA A 79 -19.72 9.43 -9.51
CA ALA A 79 -19.16 10.74 -9.84
C ALA A 79 -18.45 10.64 -11.19
N ALA A 80 -18.68 11.60 -12.09
CA ALA A 80 -17.99 11.68 -13.37
C ALA A 80 -17.44 13.09 -13.61
N THR A 81 -16.21 13.17 -14.09
CA THR A 81 -15.56 14.44 -14.45
C THR A 81 -14.86 14.32 -15.80
N ASN A 82 -15.15 15.25 -16.72
CA ASN A 82 -14.36 15.42 -17.93
C ASN A 82 -13.14 16.27 -17.61
N ARG A 83 -11.94 15.73 -17.85
CA ARG A 83 -10.65 16.32 -17.45
C ARG A 83 -9.78 16.64 -18.67
N GLY A 84 -10.40 17.03 -19.79
CA GLY A 84 -9.69 17.34 -21.04
C GLY A 84 -9.24 16.10 -21.78
N ALA A 85 -8.02 15.63 -21.53
CA ALA A 85 -7.44 14.45 -22.18
C ALA A 85 -8.16 13.14 -21.85
N VAL A 86 -8.78 13.09 -20.67
CA VAL A 86 -9.40 11.90 -20.12
C VAL A 86 -10.73 12.23 -19.45
N ARG A 87 -11.56 11.21 -19.28
CA ARG A 87 -12.74 11.22 -18.43
C ARG A 87 -12.49 10.34 -17.21
N LEU A 88 -12.78 10.87 -16.03
CA LEU A 88 -12.67 10.16 -14.75
C LEU A 88 -14.07 9.78 -14.28
N ILE A 89 -14.27 8.51 -13.90
CA ILE A 89 -15.53 8.00 -13.39
C ILE A 89 -15.27 7.21 -12.11
N HIS A 90 -15.90 7.62 -11.02
CA HIS A 90 -15.94 6.86 -9.76
C HIS A 90 -17.32 6.23 -9.63
N THR A 91 -17.40 4.94 -9.32
CA THR A 91 -18.66 4.32 -8.92
C THR A 91 -18.45 3.57 -7.63
N ALA A 92 -19.26 3.90 -6.62
CA ALA A 92 -19.20 3.32 -5.29
C ALA A 92 -20.51 2.61 -4.95
N PHE A 93 -20.42 1.40 -4.41
CA PHE A 93 -21.57 0.66 -3.87
C PHE A 93 -21.14 -0.10 -2.62
N ARG A 94 -22.10 -0.48 -1.77
CA ARG A 94 -21.84 -1.28 -0.58
C ARG A 94 -22.20 -2.74 -0.80
N ALA A 95 -21.26 -3.62 -0.46
CA ALA A 95 -21.46 -5.07 -0.42
C ALA A 95 -21.70 -5.56 1.01
N PRO A 96 -22.61 -6.52 1.22
CA PRO A 96 -22.94 -7.06 2.54
C PRO A 96 -21.92 -8.12 2.96
N ALA A 97 -20.80 -7.67 3.53
CA ALA A 97 -19.77 -8.54 4.13
C ALA A 97 -19.69 -8.29 5.64
N PHE A 98 -19.78 -9.34 6.46
CA PHE A 98 -19.69 -9.21 7.92
C PHE A 98 -18.31 -8.65 8.35
N PRO A 99 -18.24 -7.75 9.36
CA PRO A 99 -19.32 -7.34 10.27
C PRO A 99 -20.19 -6.17 9.81
N SER A 100 -19.71 -5.26 8.96
CA SER A 100 -20.39 -3.96 8.72
C SER A 100 -20.60 -3.60 7.25
N GLY A 101 -20.36 -4.55 6.35
CA GLY A 101 -20.25 -4.31 4.92
C GLY A 101 -18.82 -3.99 4.49
N VAL A 102 -18.64 -3.95 3.16
CA VAL A 102 -17.44 -3.43 2.51
C VAL A 102 -17.90 -2.53 1.38
N ASP A 103 -17.38 -1.31 1.35
CA ASP A 103 -17.60 -0.41 0.24
C ASP A 103 -16.64 -0.76 -0.90
N VAL A 104 -17.17 -0.81 -2.11
CA VAL A 104 -16.38 -1.05 -3.32
C VAL A 104 -16.36 0.23 -4.12
N LEU A 105 -15.17 0.84 -4.25
CA LEU A 105 -14.94 2.01 -5.07
C LEU A 105 -14.22 1.59 -6.36
N THR A 106 -14.91 1.73 -7.48
CA THR A 106 -14.31 1.56 -8.81
C THR A 106 -13.89 2.93 -9.34
N VAL A 107 -12.66 3.03 -9.83
CA VAL A 107 -12.08 4.24 -10.41
C VAL A 107 -11.67 3.94 -11.83
N ARG A 108 -12.43 4.49 -12.78
CA ARG A 108 -12.25 4.27 -14.22
C ARG A 108 -11.77 5.54 -14.89
N VAL A 109 -10.70 5.42 -15.67
CA VAL A 109 -10.14 6.50 -16.50
C VAL A 109 -10.30 6.11 -17.96
N GLU A 110 -10.93 6.99 -18.75
CA GLU A 110 -11.19 6.78 -20.18
C GLU A 110 -10.48 7.85 -21.01
N GLU A 111 -9.87 7.47 -22.12
CA GLU A 111 -9.26 8.39 -23.08
C GLU A 111 -10.35 9.13 -23.88
N ALA A 112 -10.23 10.45 -24.03
CA ALA A 112 -11.33 11.29 -24.54
C ALA A 112 -11.06 11.99 -25.89
N ARG A 113 -9.84 11.88 -26.44
CA ARG A 113 -9.37 12.64 -27.61
C ARG A 113 -9.09 11.76 -28.83
N GLY A 114 -9.22 10.43 -28.72
CA GLY A 114 -8.89 9.49 -29.80
C GLY A 114 -7.39 9.32 -30.03
N ARG A 115 -6.54 9.63 -29.04
CA ARG A 115 -5.09 9.42 -29.11
C ARG A 115 -4.54 8.86 -27.80
N PRO A 116 -3.45 8.08 -27.80
CA PRO A 116 -2.88 7.57 -26.56
C PRO A 116 -2.65 8.67 -25.53
N ALA A 117 -2.90 8.34 -24.26
CA ALA A 117 -2.73 9.26 -23.15
C ALA A 117 -2.05 8.55 -21.98
N GLU A 118 -1.22 9.30 -21.27
CA GLU A 118 -0.62 8.84 -20.03
C GLU A 118 -0.95 9.83 -18.92
N VAL A 119 -1.48 9.32 -17.81
CA VAL A 119 -1.85 10.12 -16.65
C VAL A 119 -1.38 9.46 -15.37
N MET A 120 -1.14 10.27 -14.34
CA MET A 120 -0.91 9.82 -12.98
C MET A 120 -2.19 9.97 -12.19
N LEU A 121 -2.71 8.85 -11.69
CA LEU A 121 -3.87 8.77 -10.82
C LEU A 121 -3.40 8.72 -9.37
N GLY A 122 -3.79 9.70 -8.56
CA GLY A 122 -3.50 9.76 -7.13
C GLY A 122 -4.74 9.43 -6.29
N LEU A 123 -4.55 8.74 -5.18
CA LEU A 123 -5.55 8.62 -4.12
C LEU A 123 -5.20 9.60 -3.00
N ASP A 124 -6.15 10.49 -2.70
CA ASP A 124 -6.05 11.41 -1.59
C ASP A 124 -6.54 10.70 -0.33
N LEU A 125 -5.60 10.43 0.57
CA LEU A 125 -5.80 9.72 1.84
C LEU A 125 -5.61 10.68 3.02
N PRO A 126 -6.18 10.39 4.20
CA PRO A 126 -5.91 11.17 5.41
C PRO A 126 -4.40 11.23 5.71
N ALA A 127 -3.90 12.36 6.19
CA ALA A 127 -2.45 12.60 6.38
C ALA A 127 -1.74 11.56 7.27
N ARG A 128 -2.48 10.91 8.18
CA ARG A 128 -1.96 9.86 9.09
C ARG A 128 -2.03 8.44 8.51
N ALA A 129 -2.41 8.29 7.24
CA ALA A 129 -2.52 7.00 6.57
C ALA A 129 -1.14 6.36 6.37
N ALA A 130 -0.98 5.13 6.86
CA ALA A 130 0.17 4.30 6.60
C ALA A 130 -0.12 3.42 5.39
N ILE A 131 0.59 3.65 4.29
CA ILE A 131 0.40 2.90 3.04
C ILE A 131 1.33 1.69 3.04
N GLY A 132 0.76 0.51 3.10
CA GLY A 132 1.44 -0.77 2.96
C GLY A 132 1.56 -1.24 1.50
N LEU A 133 1.84 -2.53 1.34
CA LEU A 133 1.98 -3.16 0.02
C LEU A 133 0.64 -3.19 -0.71
N ARG A 134 -0.37 -3.71 -0.02
CA ARG A 134 -1.72 -3.92 -0.56
C ARG A 134 -2.81 -3.34 0.33
N THR A 135 -2.43 -2.65 1.40
CA THR A 135 -3.38 -2.07 2.34
C THR A 135 -3.01 -0.65 2.69
N VAL A 136 -3.99 0.13 3.14
CA VAL A 136 -3.76 1.40 3.84
C VAL A 136 -4.33 1.26 5.24
N ARG A 137 -3.57 1.69 6.23
CA ARG A 137 -3.94 1.62 7.65
C ARG A 137 -4.09 3.00 8.27
N LEU A 138 -5.06 3.12 9.18
CA LEU A 138 -5.25 4.28 10.05
C LEU A 138 -5.45 3.78 11.48
N GLY A 139 -4.55 4.15 12.39
CA GLY A 139 -4.63 3.70 13.79
C GLY A 139 -4.62 2.17 13.95
N GLY A 140 -3.87 1.46 13.11
CA GLY A 140 -3.78 -0.02 13.11
C GLY A 140 -4.90 -0.73 12.33
N ARG A 141 -6.04 -0.07 12.09
CA ARG A 141 -7.17 -0.58 11.29
C ARG A 141 -6.85 -0.50 9.80
N VAL A 142 -7.18 -1.55 9.04
CA VAL A 142 -7.07 -1.52 7.57
C VAL A 142 -8.30 -0.82 7.00
N VAL A 143 -8.08 0.34 6.36
CA VAL A 143 -9.16 1.18 5.83
C VAL A 143 -9.32 1.08 4.32
N LEU A 144 -8.29 0.61 3.62
CA LEU A 144 -8.29 0.43 2.18
C LEU A 144 -7.54 -0.85 1.82
N THR A 145 -8.09 -1.61 0.88
CA THR A 145 -7.40 -2.71 0.20
C THR A 145 -7.16 -2.32 -1.25
N LEU A 146 -5.92 -2.49 -1.70
CA LEU A 146 -5.45 -2.09 -3.01
C LEU A 146 -5.45 -3.30 -3.97
N PRO A 147 -5.81 -3.09 -5.25
CA PRO A 147 -5.81 -4.16 -6.26
C PRO A 147 -4.38 -4.64 -6.55
N ASP A 148 -4.21 -5.85 -7.09
CA ASP A 148 -2.87 -6.39 -7.40
C ASP A 148 -2.17 -5.57 -8.48
N GLU A 149 -2.94 -5.10 -9.46
CA GLU A 149 -2.52 -4.24 -10.57
C GLU A 149 -1.91 -2.92 -10.06
N SER A 150 -2.26 -2.53 -8.84
CA SER A 150 -1.73 -1.35 -8.15
C SER A 150 -0.23 -1.44 -7.89
N ARG A 151 0.36 -2.65 -7.86
CA ARG A 151 1.78 -2.85 -7.52
C ARG A 151 2.74 -2.50 -8.66
N ALA A 152 2.35 -2.77 -9.91
CA ALA A 152 3.23 -2.63 -11.06
C ALA A 152 3.53 -1.17 -11.42
N ASN A 153 2.61 -0.26 -11.09
CA ASN A 153 2.63 1.13 -11.58
C ASN A 153 2.93 2.16 -10.48
N ARG A 154 3.36 1.72 -9.30
CA ARG A 154 3.72 2.62 -8.19
C ARG A 154 5.20 3.02 -8.29
N PRO A 155 5.53 4.29 -8.04
CA PRO A 155 6.92 4.69 -7.87
C PRO A 155 7.52 3.94 -6.67
N LEU A 156 8.74 3.45 -6.85
CA LEU A 156 9.50 2.72 -5.83
C LEU A 156 10.76 3.52 -5.48
N ARG A 157 11.15 3.48 -4.21
CA ARG A 157 12.49 3.86 -3.76
C ARG A 157 13.49 2.80 -4.20
N ASP A 158 14.76 3.19 -4.24
CA ASP A 158 15.86 2.28 -4.52
C ASP A 158 15.95 1.14 -3.51
N TRP A 159 15.37 1.27 -2.32
CA TRP A 159 15.29 0.16 -1.38
C TRP A 159 14.19 0.36 -0.35
N GLY A 160 13.81 -0.74 0.29
CA GLY A 160 12.95 -0.72 1.47
C GLY A 160 12.22 -2.04 1.66
N TYR A 161 11.46 -2.13 2.74
CA TYR A 161 10.53 -3.23 2.94
C TYR A 161 9.34 -3.10 1.98
N CYS A 162 8.79 -4.23 1.55
CA CYS A 162 7.60 -4.27 0.69
C CYS A 162 6.57 -5.27 1.21
N ASP A 163 6.47 -5.40 2.53
CA ASP A 163 5.59 -6.32 3.24
C ASP A 163 4.65 -5.58 4.21
N GLU A 164 3.90 -6.35 4.99
CA GLU A 164 3.03 -5.89 6.08
C GLU A 164 3.59 -6.27 7.46
N ALA A 165 4.89 -6.58 7.55
CA ALA A 165 5.54 -6.87 8.82
C ALA A 165 5.59 -5.61 9.70
N THR A 166 5.51 -5.80 11.01
CA THR A 166 5.44 -4.72 11.98
C THR A 166 6.83 -4.33 12.45
N SER A 167 7.13 -3.03 12.46
CA SER A 167 8.32 -2.51 13.14
C SER A 167 8.14 -2.56 14.67
N LEU A 168 9.11 -3.13 15.38
CA LEU A 168 9.15 -3.20 16.85
C LEU A 168 10.52 -2.71 17.36
N PRO A 169 10.72 -1.39 17.50
CA PRO A 169 11.95 -0.82 18.05
C PRO A 169 12.18 -1.25 19.50
N GLY A 170 13.44 -1.54 19.85
CA GLY A 170 13.84 -1.92 21.22
C GLY A 170 13.28 -3.26 21.73
N TRP A 171 12.69 -4.06 20.85
CA TRP A 171 12.11 -5.36 21.22
C TRP A 171 13.18 -6.36 21.66
N ALA A 172 14.31 -6.39 20.96
CA ALA A 172 15.40 -7.31 21.27
C ALA A 172 16.31 -6.74 22.36
N LYS A 173 16.84 -7.64 23.18
CA LYS A 173 17.65 -7.34 24.37
C LYS A 173 19.01 -8.04 24.27
N PRO A 174 19.90 -7.63 23.35
CA PRO A 174 21.20 -8.26 23.21
C PRO A 174 21.98 -8.20 24.54
N ALA A 175 22.54 -9.34 24.94
CA ALA A 175 23.27 -9.50 26.21
C ALA A 175 24.77 -9.13 26.10
N VAL A 176 25.25 -8.88 24.89
CA VAL A 176 26.64 -8.51 24.59
C VAL A 176 26.69 -7.18 23.86
N LYS A 177 27.87 -6.55 23.83
CA LYS A 177 28.10 -5.38 22.98
C LYS A 177 28.00 -5.80 21.52
N CYS A 178 27.14 -5.14 20.76
CA CYS A 178 26.90 -5.41 19.35
C CYS A 178 26.44 -4.14 18.62
N ASP A 179 26.26 -4.25 17.31
CA ASP A 179 25.61 -3.24 16.48
C ASP A 179 24.22 -2.87 17.06
N PRO A 180 23.88 -1.56 17.13
CA PRO A 180 22.60 -1.12 17.69
C PRO A 180 21.36 -1.71 17.01
N ALA A 181 21.42 -2.06 15.72
CA ALA A 181 20.29 -2.63 14.99
C ALA A 181 19.78 -3.95 15.58
N PHE A 182 20.63 -4.70 16.30
CA PHE A 182 20.20 -5.90 17.02
C PHE A 182 19.20 -5.66 18.15
N ARG A 183 18.87 -4.40 18.48
CA ARG A 183 17.79 -4.05 19.42
C ARG A 183 16.41 -3.97 18.76
N ASN A 184 16.36 -3.71 17.46
CA ASN A 184 15.13 -3.50 16.72
C ASN A 184 14.80 -4.74 15.89
N ILE A 185 13.52 -4.93 15.57
CA ILE A 185 13.12 -5.94 14.60
C ILE A 185 12.01 -5.41 13.68
N ARG A 186 11.93 -5.99 12.48
CA ARG A 186 10.62 -6.24 11.86
C ARG A 186 10.12 -7.62 12.29
N ALA A 187 8.81 -7.71 12.54
CA ALA A 187 8.12 -8.94 12.93
C ALA A 187 6.95 -9.24 12.00
N GLY A 188 6.96 -10.42 11.38
CA GLY A 188 5.92 -10.91 10.50
C GLY A 188 4.71 -11.49 11.25
N MET A 189 3.93 -10.64 11.91
CA MET A 189 2.82 -11.08 12.75
C MET A 189 1.81 -11.96 11.98
N GLY A 190 1.41 -13.08 12.58
CA GLY A 190 0.48 -14.03 11.96
C GLY A 190 1.07 -14.85 10.82
N GLY A 191 2.41 -14.89 10.67
CA GLY A 191 3.07 -15.63 9.59
C GLY A 191 3.32 -14.82 8.32
N VAL A 192 3.12 -13.51 8.37
CA VAL A 192 3.47 -12.60 7.27
C VAL A 192 4.98 -12.69 6.99
N PRO A 193 5.42 -12.89 5.73
CA PRO A 193 6.84 -12.85 5.42
C PRO A 193 7.42 -11.44 5.60
N ILE A 194 8.69 -11.36 5.99
CA ILE A 194 9.47 -10.12 5.91
C ILE A 194 10.15 -10.10 4.54
N VAL A 195 9.96 -9.03 3.77
CA VAL A 195 10.43 -8.88 2.40
C VAL A 195 11.06 -7.49 2.21
N TYR A 196 12.33 -7.48 1.80
CA TYR A 196 13.03 -6.28 1.37
C TYR A 196 13.44 -6.37 -0.09
N ARG A 197 13.53 -5.21 -0.72
CA ARG A 197 14.05 -5.05 -2.08
C ARG A 197 15.13 -3.98 -2.11
N PHE A 198 16.12 -4.21 -2.95
CA PHE A 198 17.23 -3.30 -3.19
C PHE A 198 17.44 -3.18 -4.70
N ALA A 199 17.41 -1.97 -5.23
CA ALA A 199 17.79 -1.66 -6.58
C ALA A 199 19.28 -1.95 -6.75
N VAL A 200 19.60 -2.67 -7.82
CA VAL A 200 20.95 -3.05 -8.21
C VAL A 200 21.06 -2.93 -9.73
N GLU A 201 22.28 -2.87 -10.24
CA GLU A 201 22.48 -3.04 -11.68
C GLU A 201 21.95 -4.42 -12.10
N PRO A 202 21.26 -4.55 -13.24
CA PRO A 202 20.73 -5.84 -13.70
C PRO A 202 21.81 -6.93 -13.76
N LYS A 203 21.47 -8.12 -13.27
CA LYS A 203 22.38 -9.29 -13.18
C LYS A 203 23.57 -9.13 -12.22
N ASN A 204 23.64 -8.03 -11.47
CA ASN A 204 24.74 -7.78 -10.55
C ASN A 204 24.73 -8.78 -9.38
N ALA A 205 25.93 -9.08 -8.88
CA ALA A 205 26.12 -9.90 -7.69
C ALA A 205 26.40 -9.01 -6.46
N ALA A 206 26.13 -9.54 -5.28
CA ALA A 206 26.40 -8.87 -4.01
C ALA A 206 26.67 -9.90 -2.90
N THR A 207 27.42 -9.49 -1.88
CA THR A 207 27.47 -10.24 -0.62
C THR A 207 26.43 -9.64 0.33
N VAL A 208 25.43 -10.43 0.72
CA VAL A 208 24.37 -10.01 1.64
C VAL A 208 24.55 -10.70 2.98
N VAL A 209 24.49 -9.93 4.07
CA VAL A 209 24.51 -10.47 5.43
C VAL A 209 23.20 -10.11 6.12
N LEU A 210 22.56 -11.10 6.74
CA LEU A 210 21.34 -10.93 7.53
C LEU A 210 21.64 -11.16 9.01
N GLY A 211 21.05 -10.37 9.89
CA GLY A 211 21.29 -10.41 11.35
C GLY A 211 20.03 -10.68 12.18
N TRP A 212 20.21 -11.45 13.26
CA TRP A 212 19.16 -11.78 14.25
C TRP A 212 19.64 -11.66 15.69
N CYS A 213 18.73 -11.31 16.60
CA CYS A 213 18.87 -11.44 18.05
C CYS A 213 17.51 -11.83 18.67
N GLU A 214 17.28 -13.12 18.86
CA GLU A 214 16.04 -13.64 19.47
C GLU A 214 16.00 -13.34 20.97
N SER A 215 14.95 -12.67 21.43
CA SER A 215 14.84 -12.20 22.83
C SER A 215 13.52 -12.56 23.51
N HIS A 216 12.61 -13.23 22.81
CA HIS A 216 11.34 -13.67 23.36
C HIS A 216 11.41 -15.15 23.78
N TRP A 217 11.90 -16.02 22.91
CA TRP A 217 12.03 -17.44 23.21
C TRP A 217 13.38 -17.78 23.84
N ALA A 218 13.36 -18.65 24.84
CA ALA A 218 14.56 -19.18 25.49
C ALA A 218 14.93 -20.57 24.96
N GLU A 219 13.97 -21.34 24.45
CA GLU A 219 14.22 -22.67 23.91
C GLU A 219 14.44 -22.66 22.39
N ALA A 220 15.37 -23.51 21.95
CA ALA A 220 15.55 -23.84 20.54
C ALA A 220 14.28 -24.48 19.94
N GLY A 221 14.07 -24.31 18.64
CA GLY A 221 12.99 -24.89 17.87
C GLY A 221 11.67 -24.12 17.91
N GLN A 222 11.57 -23.06 18.72
CA GLN A 222 10.33 -22.25 18.80
C GLN A 222 10.09 -21.46 17.53
N ARG A 223 11.12 -20.72 17.06
CA ARG A 223 11.04 -19.82 15.89
C ARG A 223 12.19 -20.06 14.90
N PRO A 224 12.33 -21.25 14.30
CA PRO A 224 13.22 -21.43 13.17
C PRO A 224 12.72 -20.63 11.96
N LEU A 225 13.65 -20.05 11.21
CA LEU A 225 13.42 -19.14 10.10
C LEU A 225 13.96 -19.73 8.80
N SER A 226 13.23 -19.55 7.71
CA SER A 226 13.70 -19.81 6.35
C SER A 226 14.06 -18.49 5.69
N CYS A 227 15.32 -18.37 5.26
CA CYS A 227 15.92 -17.17 4.70
C CYS A 227 16.27 -17.41 3.23
N ARG A 228 15.76 -16.54 2.35
CA ARG A 228 16.09 -16.54 0.92
C ARG A 228 16.62 -15.16 0.57
N VAL A 229 17.76 -15.14 -0.11
CA VAL A 229 18.28 -13.96 -0.82
C VAL A 229 18.40 -14.38 -2.28
N GLU A 230 17.94 -13.52 -3.19
CA GLU A 230 17.94 -13.82 -4.62
C GLU A 230 19.32 -14.25 -5.14
N GLY A 231 19.33 -15.29 -5.99
CA GLY A 231 20.54 -15.88 -6.55
C GLY A 231 21.42 -16.66 -5.56
N ALA A 232 21.07 -16.70 -4.27
CA ALA A 232 21.80 -17.44 -3.24
C ALA A 232 21.07 -18.74 -2.83
N ALA A 233 21.83 -19.72 -2.32
CA ALA A 233 21.25 -20.88 -1.68
C ALA A 233 20.42 -20.46 -0.45
N ALA A 234 19.20 -20.99 -0.34
CA ALA A 234 18.35 -20.75 0.82
C ALA A 234 19.00 -21.33 2.08
N GLN A 235 18.86 -20.62 3.20
CA GLN A 235 19.38 -21.06 4.50
C GLN A 235 18.25 -21.10 5.52
N THR A 236 18.34 -22.04 6.45
CA THR A 236 17.44 -22.11 7.61
C THR A 236 18.25 -21.82 8.87
N VAL A 237 17.67 -21.08 9.81
CA VAL A 237 18.31 -20.79 11.10
C VAL A 237 17.29 -20.82 12.22
N ASP A 238 17.64 -21.49 13.30
CA ASP A 238 17.05 -21.27 14.61
C ASP A 238 18.01 -20.38 15.40
N PRO A 239 17.69 -19.08 15.61
CA PRO A 239 18.62 -18.18 16.27
C PRO A 239 19.00 -18.63 17.68
N VAL A 240 18.05 -19.18 18.45
CA VAL A 240 18.32 -19.68 19.81
C VAL A 240 19.13 -20.96 19.74
N GLY A 241 18.77 -21.90 18.87
CA GLY A 241 19.52 -23.12 18.68
C GLY A 241 20.96 -22.91 18.20
N LYS A 242 21.21 -21.83 17.43
CA LYS A 242 22.52 -21.54 16.85
C LYS A 242 23.40 -20.65 17.74
N TRP A 243 22.82 -19.63 18.37
CA TRP A 243 23.59 -18.61 19.11
C TRP A 243 23.15 -18.46 20.57
N GLY A 244 21.94 -18.88 20.91
CA GLY A 244 21.34 -18.69 22.23
C GLY A 244 20.42 -17.47 22.29
N GLN A 245 19.58 -17.43 23.33
CA GLN A 245 18.72 -16.28 23.60
C GLN A 245 19.58 -15.04 23.91
N HIS A 246 19.14 -13.88 23.42
CA HIS A 246 19.81 -12.59 23.59
C HIS A 246 21.21 -12.50 22.95
N GLN A 247 21.58 -13.48 22.11
CA GLN A 247 22.86 -13.46 21.40
C GLN A 247 22.65 -13.05 19.94
N PRO A 248 23.33 -11.99 19.48
CA PRO A 248 23.28 -11.58 18.09
C PRO A 248 24.05 -12.56 17.21
N GLY A 249 23.54 -12.78 16.01
CA GLY A 249 24.16 -13.68 15.04
C GLY A 249 23.83 -13.31 13.60
N THR A 250 24.64 -13.78 12.67
CA THR A 250 24.53 -13.43 11.24
C THR A 250 24.62 -14.65 10.31
N LEU A 251 24.00 -14.53 9.15
CA LEU A 251 24.16 -15.43 8.01
C LEU A 251 24.64 -14.65 6.79
N LEU A 252 25.58 -15.21 6.05
CA LEU A 252 26.15 -14.64 4.83
C LEU A 252 25.59 -15.36 3.59
N PHE A 253 25.26 -14.58 2.56
CA PHE A 253 24.70 -15.04 1.30
C PHE A 253 25.49 -14.45 0.14
N ALA A 254 25.93 -15.31 -0.79
CA ALA A 254 26.44 -14.89 -2.09
C ALA A 254 25.25 -14.71 -3.04
N ALA A 255 24.79 -13.47 -3.17
CA ALA A 255 23.54 -13.11 -3.84
C ALA A 255 23.78 -12.61 -5.26
N ARG A 256 22.74 -12.67 -6.08
CA ARG A 256 22.71 -12.12 -7.44
C ARG A 256 21.28 -11.79 -7.83
N ASP A 257 21.09 -10.69 -8.54
CA ASP A 257 19.87 -10.46 -9.33
C ASP A 257 19.80 -11.54 -10.44
N GLU A 258 19.14 -12.65 -10.13
CA GLU A 258 19.15 -13.84 -10.97
C GLU A 258 18.24 -13.64 -12.18
N ASN A 259 17.12 -12.94 -12.00
CA ASN A 259 16.15 -12.71 -13.05
C ASN A 259 16.51 -11.53 -13.96
N GLY A 260 17.38 -10.61 -13.52
CA GLY A 260 17.85 -9.46 -14.29
C GLY A 260 16.90 -8.26 -14.28
N ASP A 261 16.02 -8.16 -13.30
CA ASP A 261 15.02 -7.08 -13.20
C ASP A 261 15.57 -5.81 -12.51
N GLY A 262 16.86 -5.80 -12.17
CA GLY A 262 17.53 -4.70 -11.50
C GLY A 262 17.19 -4.61 -10.02
N LYS A 263 16.75 -5.71 -9.40
CA LYS A 263 16.42 -5.77 -7.98
C LYS A 263 17.04 -7.00 -7.35
N LEU A 264 17.34 -6.88 -6.07
CA LEU A 264 17.73 -7.98 -5.21
C LEU A 264 16.65 -8.15 -4.13
N GLU A 265 16.00 -9.31 -4.11
CA GLU A 265 14.97 -9.64 -3.12
C GLU A 265 15.54 -10.41 -1.91
N VAL A 266 15.20 -9.96 -0.71
CA VAL A 266 15.46 -10.66 0.56
C VAL A 266 14.11 -11.07 1.16
N VAL A 267 13.95 -12.34 1.52
CA VAL A 267 12.72 -12.89 2.11
C VAL A 267 13.05 -13.71 3.35
N VAL A 268 12.41 -13.39 4.47
CA VAL A 268 12.46 -14.17 5.71
C VAL A 268 11.06 -14.66 6.07
N ARG A 269 10.94 -15.97 6.31
CA ARG A 269 9.69 -16.65 6.67
C ARG A 269 9.91 -17.50 7.91
N ALA A 270 8.83 -17.86 8.60
CA ALA A 270 8.90 -19.00 9.51
C ALA A 270 9.26 -20.26 8.71
N ALA A 271 10.16 -21.08 9.24
CA ALA A 271 10.49 -22.36 8.65
C ALA A 271 9.26 -23.31 8.71
N PRO A 272 9.13 -24.25 7.77
CA PRO A 272 8.08 -25.27 7.83
C PRO A 272 8.07 -25.98 9.19
N GLY A 273 6.90 -26.06 9.83
CA GLY A 273 6.74 -26.72 11.13
C GLY A 273 7.17 -25.89 12.35
N ALA A 274 7.59 -24.64 12.19
CA ALA A 274 7.86 -23.73 13.30
C ALA A 274 6.63 -23.58 14.21
N ARG A 275 6.83 -23.65 15.54
CA ARG A 275 5.75 -23.48 16.52
C ARG A 275 5.26 -22.05 16.55
N ASP A 276 6.19 -21.11 16.65
CA ASP A 276 5.94 -19.70 16.43
C ASP A 276 6.15 -19.37 14.96
N ARG A 277 5.07 -18.91 14.32
CA ARG A 277 5.05 -18.58 12.90
C ARG A 277 5.44 -17.14 12.61
N ASN A 278 5.74 -16.31 13.61
CA ASN A 278 6.09 -14.91 13.40
C ASN A 278 7.59 -14.76 13.07
N PRO A 279 8.02 -14.62 11.79
CA PRO A 279 9.43 -14.38 11.50
C PRO A 279 9.90 -13.05 12.08
N ILE A 280 11.19 -12.96 12.37
CA ILE A 280 11.85 -11.72 12.81
C ILE A 280 13.10 -11.46 11.96
N LEU A 281 13.51 -10.19 11.87
CA LEU A 281 14.76 -9.77 11.26
C LEU A 281 15.23 -8.47 11.93
N ASN A 282 16.51 -8.41 12.32
CA ASN A 282 17.09 -7.25 12.99
C ASN A 282 17.89 -6.35 12.04
N ALA A 283 18.68 -6.93 11.13
CA ALA A 283 19.58 -6.14 10.31
C ALA A 283 19.88 -6.77 8.94
N ILE A 284 20.23 -5.92 7.97
CA ILE A 284 20.70 -6.31 6.64
C ILE A 284 21.93 -5.47 6.29
N TRP A 285 22.97 -6.11 5.78
CA TRP A 285 24.12 -5.46 5.15
C TRP A 285 24.31 -5.97 3.73
N ILE A 286 24.65 -5.07 2.82
CA ILE A 286 24.98 -5.39 1.43
C ILE A 286 26.38 -4.85 1.13
N PHE A 287 27.24 -5.73 0.65
CA PHE A 287 28.59 -5.44 0.21
C PHE A 287 28.76 -5.77 -1.29
N PRO A 288 29.73 -5.15 -1.97
CA PRO A 288 30.12 -5.55 -3.32
C PRO A 288 30.39 -7.05 -3.46
N ALA A 289 30.16 -7.59 -4.66
CA ALA A 289 30.36 -9.01 -4.94
C ALA A 289 31.78 -9.47 -4.60
N GLY A 290 31.89 -10.64 -3.96
CA GLY A 290 33.17 -11.26 -3.63
C GLY A 290 33.83 -10.70 -2.37
N GLU A 291 33.30 -9.63 -1.78
CA GLU A 291 33.73 -9.21 -0.45
C GLU A 291 33.32 -10.25 0.59
N SER A 292 34.26 -10.57 1.49
CA SER A 292 34.05 -11.49 2.62
C SER A 292 34.19 -10.68 3.91
N PRO A 293 33.14 -9.96 4.35
CA PRO A 293 33.21 -9.13 5.54
C PRO A 293 33.50 -9.99 6.78
N ASN A 294 34.34 -9.48 7.67
CA ASN A 294 34.59 -10.13 8.95
C ASN A 294 33.32 -10.04 9.82
N LEU A 295 32.67 -11.19 10.06
CA LEU A 295 31.36 -11.22 10.72
C LEU A 295 31.41 -10.77 12.19
N GLU A 296 32.52 -10.96 12.91
CA GLU A 296 32.66 -10.47 14.29
C GLU A 296 32.68 -8.94 14.34
N ARG A 297 33.42 -8.31 13.43
CA ARG A 297 33.45 -6.85 13.29
C ARG A 297 32.14 -6.28 12.75
N LEU A 298 31.38 -7.08 11.99
CA LEU A 298 30.03 -6.70 11.58
C LEU A 298 29.06 -6.77 12.76
N LEU A 299 29.13 -7.85 13.56
CA LEU A 299 28.33 -8.03 14.77
C LEU A 299 28.58 -6.93 15.81
N SER A 300 29.82 -6.44 15.94
CA SER A 300 30.15 -5.30 16.83
C SER A 300 29.67 -3.94 16.30
N GLY A 301 29.31 -3.86 15.02
CA GLY A 301 28.92 -2.64 14.31
C GLY A 301 30.09 -1.88 13.64
N ASP A 302 31.33 -2.37 13.77
CA ASP A 302 32.52 -1.69 13.24
C ASP A 302 32.58 -1.68 11.71
N LEU A 303 31.90 -2.62 11.03
CA LEU A 303 31.83 -2.68 9.57
C LEU A 303 30.55 -2.12 8.97
N SER A 304 29.55 -1.77 9.77
CA SER A 304 28.26 -1.23 9.27
C SER A 304 28.43 0.00 8.36
N PRO A 305 29.31 0.98 8.67
CA PRO A 305 29.55 2.13 7.80
C PRO A 305 30.23 1.80 6.46
N SER A 306 30.84 0.62 6.31
CA SER A 306 31.52 0.19 5.08
C SER A 306 30.60 -0.57 4.12
N ALA A 307 29.38 -0.92 4.55
CA ALA A 307 28.42 -1.59 3.68
C ALA A 307 27.89 -0.62 2.62
N ALA A 308 27.75 -1.07 1.37
CA ALA A 308 27.06 -0.33 0.32
C ALA A 308 25.60 -0.03 0.70
N ARG A 309 24.98 -0.93 1.49
CA ARG A 309 23.73 -0.67 2.20
C ARG A 309 23.74 -1.32 3.57
N TYR A 310 23.26 -0.58 4.57
CA TYR A 310 22.98 -1.07 5.90
C TYR A 310 21.53 -0.73 6.26
N VAL A 311 20.81 -1.70 6.84
CA VAL A 311 19.42 -1.56 7.29
C VAL A 311 19.33 -1.98 8.75
N ASP A 312 18.90 -1.04 9.59
CA ASP A 312 18.41 -1.29 10.95
C ASP A 312 16.91 -1.62 10.85
N ALA A 313 16.57 -2.92 10.77
CA ALA A 313 15.21 -3.36 10.47
C ALA A 313 14.26 -3.05 11.62
N GLY A 314 13.19 -2.30 11.33
CA GLY A 314 12.30 -1.76 12.36
C GLY A 314 12.92 -0.63 13.20
N GLY A 315 14.13 -0.17 12.88
CA GLY A 315 14.73 1.02 13.47
C GLY A 315 14.22 2.31 12.83
N GLU A 316 14.79 3.44 13.27
CA GLU A 316 14.40 4.79 12.81
C GLU A 316 14.66 5.01 11.31
N ASN A 317 15.71 4.38 10.77
CA ASN A 317 16.09 4.50 9.37
C ASN A 317 15.49 3.41 8.47
N ASP A 318 14.67 2.50 9.01
CA ASP A 318 13.92 1.55 8.20
C ASP A 318 12.87 2.29 7.36
N GLN A 319 12.67 1.87 6.11
CA GLN A 319 11.77 2.56 5.21
C GLN A 319 11.01 1.61 4.30
N SER A 320 9.78 1.99 3.97
CA SER A 320 9.01 1.33 2.93
C SER A 320 9.69 1.58 1.59
N VAL A 321 9.68 0.57 0.71
CA VAL A 321 10.07 0.76 -0.69
C VAL A 321 9.09 1.73 -1.38
N TYR A 322 7.90 1.91 -0.83
CA TYR A 322 6.95 2.89 -1.30
C TYR A 322 7.23 4.25 -0.64
N PRO A 323 7.39 5.33 -1.40
CA PRO A 323 7.57 6.64 -0.81
C PRO A 323 6.37 7.04 0.07
N PRO A 324 6.61 7.75 1.18
CA PRO A 324 5.54 8.33 1.98
C PRO A 324 4.81 9.39 1.14
N GLY A 325 3.52 9.59 1.40
CA GLY A 325 2.71 10.59 0.71
C GLY A 325 1.58 9.97 -0.11
N LYS A 326 1.26 10.58 -1.25
CA LYS A 326 0.10 10.20 -2.07
C LYS A 326 0.30 8.83 -2.72
N LEU A 327 -0.73 8.02 -2.71
CA LEU A 327 -0.74 6.73 -3.39
C LEU A 327 -1.05 6.96 -4.87
N GLU A 328 -0.04 6.79 -5.73
CA GLU A 328 -0.12 7.18 -7.14
C GLU A 328 0.14 6.02 -8.10
N TYR A 329 -0.58 6.02 -9.22
CA TYR A 329 -0.55 5.01 -10.26
C TYR A 329 -0.33 5.65 -11.62
N ARG A 330 0.65 5.15 -12.37
CA ARG A 330 0.78 5.47 -13.79
C ARG A 330 -0.26 4.68 -14.58
N ILE A 331 -1.10 5.40 -15.34
CA ILE A 331 -2.15 4.83 -16.19
C ILE A 331 -1.83 5.18 -17.64
N ALA A 332 -1.54 4.15 -18.44
CA ALA A 332 -1.29 4.26 -19.87
C ALA A 332 -2.53 3.79 -20.64
N LEU A 333 -3.14 4.69 -21.41
CA LEU A 333 -4.37 4.45 -22.14
C LEU A 333 -4.10 4.46 -23.65
N PRO A 334 -4.56 3.44 -24.40
CA PRO A 334 -4.61 3.53 -25.85
C PRO A 334 -5.67 4.54 -26.30
N ALA A 335 -5.66 4.92 -27.57
CA ALA A 335 -6.69 5.79 -28.16
C ALA A 335 -8.10 5.19 -27.95
N GLY A 336 -9.01 5.97 -27.37
CA GLY A 336 -10.36 5.52 -26.99
C GLY A 336 -10.39 4.41 -25.91
N GLY A 337 -9.25 4.10 -25.29
CA GLY A 337 -9.12 3.07 -24.29
C GLY A 337 -9.60 3.49 -22.90
N ALA A 338 -9.71 2.52 -22.00
CA ALA A 338 -10.03 2.76 -20.60
C ALA A 338 -9.27 1.80 -19.70
N GLN A 339 -9.01 2.23 -18.46
CA GLN A 339 -8.47 1.40 -17.40
C GLN A 339 -9.28 1.63 -16.12
N GLU A 340 -9.46 0.57 -15.33
CA GLU A 340 -10.26 0.59 -14.11
C GLU A 340 -9.48 -0.02 -12.94
N LEU A 341 -9.59 0.60 -11.77
CA LEU A 341 -9.07 0.10 -10.50
C LEU A 341 -10.24 -0.15 -9.56
N SER A 342 -10.23 -1.29 -8.86
CA SER A 342 -11.20 -1.62 -7.82
C SER A 342 -10.54 -1.56 -6.45
N LEU A 343 -11.08 -0.73 -5.56
CA LEU A 343 -10.61 -0.53 -4.19
C LEU A 343 -11.67 -1.05 -3.22
N PHE A 344 -11.24 -1.73 -2.15
CA PHE A 344 -12.15 -2.11 -1.06
C PHE A 344 -11.94 -1.21 0.14
N VAL A 345 -13.02 -0.63 0.61
CA VAL A 345 -12.99 0.46 1.58
C VAL A 345 -13.70 -0.01 2.83
N ALA A 346 -13.09 0.23 3.98
CA ALA A 346 -13.63 -0.19 5.26
C ALA A 346 -14.85 0.64 5.64
N CYS A 347 -15.96 -0.04 5.90
CA CYS A 347 -17.17 0.55 6.48
C CYS A 347 -17.01 0.77 7.99
N PRO A 348 -17.90 1.55 8.64
CA PRO A 348 -17.78 1.87 10.06
C PRO A 348 -17.63 0.62 10.92
N ASP A 349 -16.75 0.70 11.93
CA ASP A 349 -16.44 -0.39 12.87
C ASP A 349 -15.92 -1.70 12.24
N SER A 350 -15.49 -1.68 10.97
CA SER A 350 -14.93 -2.85 10.26
C SER A 350 -13.56 -2.57 9.64
N SER A 351 -12.85 -3.61 9.20
CA SER A 351 -11.62 -3.47 8.40
C SER A 351 -11.89 -3.89 6.96
N ALA A 352 -11.25 -3.22 6.00
CA ALA A 352 -11.29 -3.68 4.62
C ALA A 352 -10.63 -5.07 4.52
N PRO A 353 -11.15 -5.96 3.65
CA PRO A 353 -10.70 -7.34 3.60
C PRO A 353 -9.23 -7.44 3.19
N LEU A 354 -8.45 -8.19 3.94
CA LEU A 354 -7.03 -8.40 3.64
C LEU A 354 -6.86 -9.22 2.36
N PRO A 355 -6.05 -8.78 1.39
CA PRO A 355 -5.96 -9.44 0.10
C PRO A 355 -5.47 -10.90 0.17
N ASP A 356 -4.57 -11.21 1.10
CA ASP A 356 -3.91 -12.52 1.15
C ASP A 356 -4.73 -13.58 1.92
N THR A 357 -5.75 -13.16 2.65
CA THR A 357 -6.61 -14.06 3.45
C THR A 357 -8.07 -14.00 3.05
N SER A 358 -8.47 -13.01 2.24
CA SER A 358 -9.83 -12.83 1.78
C SER A 358 -10.04 -13.50 0.42
N THR A 359 -11.19 -14.16 0.27
CA THR A 359 -11.67 -14.62 -1.04
C THR A 359 -12.48 -13.56 -1.78
N TRP A 360 -12.69 -12.38 -1.16
CA TRP A 360 -13.44 -11.29 -1.77
C TRP A 360 -12.68 -10.64 -2.92
N THR A 361 -13.32 -10.65 -4.08
CA THR A 361 -13.02 -9.85 -5.26
C THR A 361 -14.14 -8.84 -5.51
N ALA A 362 -13.90 -7.84 -6.37
CA ALA A 362 -14.94 -6.89 -6.76
C ALA A 362 -16.16 -7.59 -7.37
N ALA A 363 -15.93 -8.63 -8.17
CA ALA A 363 -16.99 -9.43 -8.78
C ALA A 363 -17.82 -10.21 -7.74
N THR A 364 -17.17 -10.85 -6.77
CA THR A 364 -17.89 -11.58 -5.70
C THR A 364 -18.63 -10.64 -4.75
N LEU A 365 -18.07 -9.46 -4.46
CA LEU A 365 -18.74 -8.44 -3.65
C LEU A 365 -19.97 -7.87 -4.37
N ARG A 366 -19.86 -7.62 -5.68
CA ARG A 366 -20.99 -7.19 -6.52
C ARG A 366 -22.07 -8.27 -6.60
N ARG A 367 -21.70 -9.55 -6.72
CA ARG A 367 -22.62 -10.69 -6.65
C ARG A 367 -23.35 -10.74 -5.30
N ALA A 368 -22.62 -10.64 -4.19
CA ALA A 368 -23.23 -10.64 -2.87
C ALA A 368 -24.22 -9.48 -2.67
N ALA A 369 -23.87 -8.29 -3.16
CA ALA A 369 -24.77 -7.14 -3.16
C ALA A 369 -26.03 -7.40 -4.00
N LEU A 370 -25.88 -7.96 -5.20
CA LEU A 370 -27.00 -8.34 -6.06
C LEU A 370 -27.95 -9.31 -5.35
N ASP A 371 -27.41 -10.39 -4.79
CA ASP A 371 -28.20 -11.45 -4.15
C ASP A 371 -28.99 -10.90 -2.96
N VAL A 372 -28.38 -10.04 -2.14
CA VAL A 372 -29.06 -9.40 -1.01
C VAL A 372 -30.15 -8.45 -1.49
N TRP A 373 -29.89 -7.60 -2.48
CA TRP A 373 -30.90 -6.64 -2.96
C TRP A 373 -32.06 -7.31 -3.72
N LEU A 374 -31.83 -8.45 -4.37
CA LEU A 374 -32.91 -9.25 -4.97
C LEU A 374 -33.80 -9.92 -3.92
N ALA A 375 -33.21 -10.36 -2.80
CA ALA A 375 -33.95 -10.98 -1.70
C ALA A 375 -34.54 -9.96 -0.72
N TRP A 376 -34.12 -8.69 -0.78
CA TRP A 376 -34.55 -7.67 0.15
C TRP A 376 -35.97 -7.19 -0.20
N PRO A 377 -36.93 -7.23 0.74
CA PRO A 377 -38.26 -6.72 0.49
C PRO A 377 -38.19 -5.21 0.23
N LEU A 378 -38.63 -4.79 -0.96
CA LEU A 378 -38.93 -3.39 -1.25
C LEU A 378 -40.23 -3.07 -0.49
N ASN A 379 -40.10 -2.50 0.71
CA ASN A 379 -41.24 -1.92 1.41
C ASN A 379 -41.65 -0.60 0.77
#